data_AF-A0A443J7N5-F1
#
_entry.id   AF-A0A443J7N5-F1
#
_cell.length_a   1.000
_cell.length_b   1.000
_cell.length_c   1.000
_cell.angle_alpha   90.00
_cell.angle_beta   90.00
_cell.angle_gamma   90.00
#
_symmetry.space_group_name_H-M   'P 1'
#
loop_
_entity.id
_entity.type
_entity.pdbx_description
1 polymer ?
#
loop_
_entity_poly.entity_id
_entity_poly.type
_entity_poly.pdbx_seq_one_letter_code
_entity_poly.pdbx_strand_id
1 'polypeptide(L)'
;MADFTPITVPVVSEPITYFHPTPLSARFTALLPVLSAHIEAERDLAHVDRWDMAFIDWLTEAERTRADLEAALNVLCETEVQRREDKPLLRMAMLTRLMLASEDAQEFLHLHSLPQQMPSVFRCAGDHPIAARTNLLLSEAFSRLDALASLPDYLDPIEVEAEAPVADSLAFAPAL
;
A
#
# COMPACT_ATOMS: atom_id res chain seq x y z
N MET A 1 -32.97 36.89 -47.12
CA MET A 1 -33.52 35.69 -46.44
C MET A 1 -32.33 34.79 -46.18
N ALA A 2 -32.05 34.46 -44.91
CA ALA A 2 -30.88 33.69 -44.52
C ALA A 2 -31.30 32.22 -44.31
N ASP A 3 -30.70 31.33 -45.08
CA ASP A 3 -30.91 29.89 -44.98
C ASP A 3 -30.14 29.34 -43.78
N PHE A 4 -30.85 28.83 -42.77
CA PHE A 4 -30.26 28.11 -41.65
C PHE A 4 -30.15 26.63 -42.04
N THR A 5 -28.91 26.15 -42.23
CA THR A 5 -28.65 24.71 -42.35
C THR A 5 -28.32 24.17 -40.94
N PRO A 6 -29.14 23.27 -40.37
CA PRO A 6 -28.78 22.64 -39.10
C PRO A 6 -27.65 21.63 -39.35
N ILE A 7 -26.51 21.86 -38.72
CA ILE A 7 -25.40 20.91 -38.65
C ILE A 7 -25.77 19.87 -37.59
N THR A 8 -26.40 18.78 -37.99
CA THR A 8 -26.54 17.61 -37.13
C THR A 8 -25.20 16.87 -37.09
N VAL A 9 -24.46 17.03 -36.01
CA VAL A 9 -23.29 16.19 -35.72
C VAL A 9 -23.76 14.74 -35.55
N PRO A 10 -23.21 13.76 -36.28
CA PRO A 10 -23.47 12.37 -36.01
C PRO A 10 -22.82 12.02 -34.66
N VAL A 11 -23.64 11.75 -33.66
CA VAL A 11 -23.19 11.07 -32.44
C VAL A 11 -22.80 9.66 -32.85
N VAL A 12 -21.51 9.47 -33.09
CA VAL A 12 -20.91 8.14 -33.15
C VAL A 12 -20.88 7.63 -31.71
N SER A 13 -21.88 6.85 -31.34
CA SER A 13 -21.83 6.05 -30.11
C SER A 13 -20.90 4.86 -30.33
N GLU A 14 -19.59 5.10 -30.23
CA GLU A 14 -18.67 4.01 -29.91
C GLU A 14 -19.08 3.45 -28.54
N PRO A 15 -19.12 2.11 -28.37
CA PRO A 15 -19.40 1.54 -27.06
C PRO A 15 -18.25 1.93 -26.15
N ILE A 16 -18.49 2.88 -25.25
CA ILE A 16 -17.64 3.15 -24.10
C ILE A 16 -17.43 1.79 -23.43
N THR A 17 -16.21 1.27 -23.50
CA THR A 17 -15.88 -0.04 -22.94
C THR A 17 -15.80 0.16 -21.43
N TYR A 18 -16.95 0.10 -20.77
CA TYR A 18 -17.04 0.30 -19.33
C TYR A 18 -16.22 -0.76 -18.59
N PHE A 19 -15.52 -0.34 -17.55
CA PHE A 19 -14.87 -1.26 -16.62
C PHE A 19 -15.95 -2.05 -15.88
N HIS A 20 -16.03 -3.35 -16.16
CA HIS A 20 -16.82 -4.27 -15.34
C HIS A 20 -15.94 -4.81 -14.20
N PRO A 21 -16.27 -4.51 -12.94
CA PRO A 21 -15.53 -5.03 -11.80
C PRO A 21 -15.71 -6.56 -11.72
N THR A 22 -14.59 -7.28 -11.69
CA THR A 22 -14.57 -8.68 -11.28
C THR A 22 -14.72 -8.76 -9.76
N PRO A 23 -15.18 -9.89 -9.19
CA PRO A 23 -15.23 -10.09 -7.74
C PRO A 23 -13.89 -9.80 -7.06
N LEU A 24 -12.77 -10.17 -7.70
CA LEU A 24 -11.44 -9.89 -7.18
C LEU A 24 -11.15 -8.39 -7.14
N SER A 25 -11.40 -7.65 -8.22
CA SER A 25 -11.20 -6.19 -8.23
C SER A 25 -12.13 -5.44 -7.28
N ALA A 26 -13.36 -5.92 -7.09
CA ALA A 26 -14.31 -5.35 -6.13
C ALA A 26 -13.82 -5.56 -4.69
N ARG A 27 -13.39 -6.79 -4.34
CA ARG A 27 -12.82 -7.10 -3.02
C ARG A 27 -11.51 -6.35 -2.77
N PHE A 28 -10.64 -6.24 -3.77
CA PHE A 28 -9.42 -5.45 -3.66
C PHE A 28 -9.72 -3.97 -3.41
N THR A 29 -10.74 -3.41 -4.07
CA THR A 29 -11.19 -2.04 -3.79
C THR A 29 -11.70 -1.88 -2.36
N ALA A 30 -12.44 -2.88 -1.84
CA ALA A 30 -12.92 -2.89 -0.46
C ALA A 30 -11.80 -3.11 0.58
N LEU A 31 -10.67 -3.71 0.20
CA LEU A 31 -9.49 -3.87 1.06
C LEU A 31 -8.81 -2.53 1.38
N LEU A 32 -8.79 -1.59 0.44
CA LEU A 32 -8.09 -0.31 0.59
C LEU A 32 -8.49 0.48 1.86
N PRO A 33 -9.78 0.68 2.18
CA PRO A 33 -10.16 1.36 3.43
C PRO A 33 -9.81 0.53 4.69
N VAL A 34 -9.83 -0.80 4.62
CA VAL A 34 -9.43 -1.67 5.74
C VAL A 34 -7.93 -1.51 6.03
N LEU A 35 -7.11 -1.51 4.97
CA LEU A 35 -5.67 -1.24 5.09
C LEU A 35 -5.41 0.17 5.65
N SER A 36 -6.16 1.18 5.21
CA SER A 36 -6.07 2.54 5.79
C SER A 36 -6.41 2.57 7.28
N ALA A 37 -7.50 1.92 7.70
CA ALA A 37 -7.90 1.87 9.10
C ALA A 37 -6.84 1.20 9.99
N HIS A 38 -6.23 0.11 9.50
CA HIS A 38 -5.12 -0.53 10.20
C HIS A 38 -3.91 0.39 10.33
N ILE A 39 -3.49 1.06 9.26
CA ILE A 39 -2.38 2.03 9.29
C ILE A 39 -2.65 3.17 10.28
N GLU A 40 -3.89 3.66 10.35
CA GLU A 40 -4.29 4.69 11.31
C GLU A 40 -4.19 4.19 12.75
N ALA A 41 -4.72 3.00 13.04
CA ALA A 41 -4.66 2.41 14.37
C ALA A 41 -3.22 2.12 14.84
N GLU A 42 -2.36 1.59 13.96
CA GLU A 42 -0.94 1.37 14.25
C GLU A 42 -0.20 2.69 14.48
N ARG A 43 -0.50 3.73 13.69
CA ARG A 43 0.07 5.06 13.88
C ARG A 43 -0.33 5.66 15.22
N ASP A 44 -1.60 5.56 15.58
CA ASP A 44 -2.10 6.07 16.86
C ASP A 44 -1.40 5.36 18.02
N LEU A 45 -1.25 4.03 17.95
CA LEU A 45 -0.54 3.24 18.95
C LEU A 45 0.93 3.67 19.11
N ALA A 46 1.64 3.91 18.00
CA ALA A 46 3.06 4.29 18.02
C ALA A 46 3.35 5.65 18.70
N HIS A 47 2.36 6.54 18.81
CA HIS A 47 2.53 7.87 19.41
C HIS A 47 2.03 7.96 20.86
N VAL A 48 1.48 6.87 21.40
CA VAL A 48 0.86 6.85 22.72
C VAL A 48 1.86 6.48 23.81
N ASP A 49 1.77 7.17 24.94
CA ASP A 49 2.46 6.74 26.16
C ASP A 49 1.76 5.50 26.73
N ARG A 50 2.50 4.41 26.94
CA ARG A 50 2.01 3.17 27.56
C ARG A 50 1.37 3.35 28.94
N TRP A 51 1.61 4.47 29.61
CA TRP A 51 1.00 4.82 30.89
C TRP A 51 -0.33 5.57 30.75
N ASP A 52 -0.76 5.89 29.53
CA ASP A 52 -2.08 6.43 29.26
C ASP A 52 -3.15 5.38 29.56
N MET A 53 -4.21 5.79 30.26
CA MET A 53 -5.34 4.91 30.56
C MET A 53 -6.06 4.45 29.29
N ALA A 54 -5.98 5.22 28.20
CA ALA A 54 -6.55 4.86 26.90
C ALA A 54 -5.67 3.89 26.08
N PHE A 55 -4.46 3.56 26.54
CA PHE A 55 -3.54 2.63 25.85
C PHE A 55 -4.21 1.30 25.48
N ILE A 56 -4.99 0.73 26.41
CA ILE A 56 -5.68 -0.55 26.18
C ILE A 56 -6.72 -0.44 25.05
N ASP A 57 -7.43 0.68 24.96
CA ASP A 57 -8.43 0.89 23.92
C ASP A 57 -7.77 1.02 22.54
N TRP A 58 -6.66 1.77 22.45
CA TRP A 58 -5.89 1.90 21.21
C TRP A 58 -5.21 0.59 20.78
N LEU A 59 -4.66 -0.18 21.73
CA LEU A 59 -4.12 -1.50 21.44
C LEU A 59 -5.20 -2.45 20.92
N THR A 60 -6.38 -2.44 21.55
CA THR A 60 -7.52 -3.27 21.12
C THR A 60 -7.98 -2.88 19.72
N GLU A 61 -7.96 -1.58 19.39
CA GLU A 61 -8.29 -1.09 18.04
C GLU A 61 -7.28 -1.56 16.98
N ALA A 62 -5.97 -1.47 17.28
CA ALA A 62 -4.91 -1.93 16.39
C ALA A 62 -5.03 -3.45 16.13
N GLU A 63 -5.22 -4.25 17.18
CA GLU A 63 -5.42 -5.70 17.05
C GLU A 63 -6.67 -6.04 16.23
N ARG A 64 -7.78 -5.31 16.44
CA ARG A 64 -9.03 -5.52 15.69
C ARG A 64 -8.85 -5.21 14.21
N THR A 65 -8.30 -4.03 13.88
CA THR A 65 -8.09 -3.63 12.49
C THR A 65 -7.10 -4.53 11.76
N ARG A 66 -6.10 -5.06 12.48
CA ARG A 66 -5.20 -6.09 11.96
C ARG A 66 -5.95 -7.37 11.60
N ALA A 67 -6.80 -7.88 12.51
CA ALA A 67 -7.60 -9.08 12.27
C ALA A 67 -8.57 -8.89 11.08
N ASP A 68 -9.20 -7.72 10.97
CA ASP A 68 -10.07 -7.38 9.84
C ASP A 68 -9.29 -7.37 8.51
N LEU A 69 -8.07 -6.82 8.52
CA LEU A 69 -7.19 -6.79 7.35
C LEU A 69 -6.77 -8.21 6.93
N GLU A 70 -6.35 -9.05 7.88
CA GLU A 70 -5.99 -10.45 7.63
C GLU A 70 -7.17 -11.24 7.06
N ALA A 71 -8.37 -11.06 7.62
CA ALA A 71 -9.59 -11.69 7.12
C ALA A 71 -9.91 -11.26 5.68
N ALA A 72 -9.82 -9.96 5.38
CA ALA A 72 -10.06 -9.43 4.04
C ALA A 72 -9.04 -9.97 3.02
N LEU A 73 -7.75 -10.05 3.40
CA LEU A 73 -6.69 -10.62 2.58
C LEU A 73 -6.89 -12.11 2.31
N ASN A 74 -7.34 -12.88 3.30
CA ASN A 74 -7.61 -14.31 3.13
C ASN A 74 -8.74 -14.54 2.12
N VAL A 75 -9.86 -13.84 2.27
CA VAL A 75 -10.98 -13.92 1.34
C VAL A 75 -10.56 -13.51 -0.08
N LEU A 76 -9.71 -12.50 -0.20
CA LEU A 76 -9.18 -12.06 -1.48
C LEU A 76 -8.24 -13.11 -2.11
N CYS A 77 -7.38 -13.75 -1.31
CA CYS A 77 -6.48 -14.81 -1.76
C CYS A 77 -7.21 -16.08 -2.22
N GLU A 78 -8.41 -16.34 -1.68
CA GLU A 78 -9.28 -17.45 -2.07
C GLU A 78 -10.18 -17.13 -3.28
N THR A 79 -10.20 -15.87 -3.73
CA THR A 79 -11.07 -15.45 -4.84
C THR A 79 -10.52 -15.92 -6.18
N GLU A 80 -11.38 -16.52 -7.01
CA GLU A 80 -11.01 -16.99 -8.34
C GLU A 80 -10.62 -15.84 -9.28
N VAL A 81 -9.54 -16.05 -10.04
CA VAL A 81 -9.05 -15.11 -11.06
C VAL A 81 -9.89 -15.26 -12.33
N GLN A 82 -10.66 -14.22 -12.67
CA GLN A 82 -11.54 -14.24 -13.85
C GLN A 82 -10.89 -13.65 -15.11
N ARG A 83 -9.89 -12.77 -14.94
CA ARG A 83 -9.15 -12.15 -16.05
C ARG A 83 -7.67 -12.00 -15.75
N ARG A 84 -6.87 -11.72 -16.78
CA ARG A 84 -5.41 -11.57 -16.64
C ARG A 84 -5.03 -10.42 -15.73
N GLU A 85 -5.81 -9.34 -15.76
CA GLU A 85 -5.62 -8.13 -14.97
C GLU A 85 -5.92 -8.34 -13.49
N ASP A 86 -6.57 -9.42 -13.09
CA ASP A 86 -6.78 -9.72 -11.67
C ASP A 86 -5.50 -10.32 -11.03
N LYS A 87 -4.58 -10.87 -11.84
CA LYS A 87 -3.37 -11.53 -11.31
C LYS A 87 -2.46 -10.60 -10.51
N PRO A 88 -2.15 -9.37 -10.98
CA PRO A 88 -1.34 -8.44 -10.18
C PRO A 88 -2.01 -8.03 -8.86
N LEU A 89 -3.34 -7.89 -8.85
CA LEU A 89 -4.10 -7.59 -7.62
C LEU A 89 -3.96 -8.74 -6.61
N LEU A 90 -4.11 -9.99 -7.06
CA LEU A 90 -3.91 -11.16 -6.21
C LEU A 90 -2.47 -11.23 -5.65
N ARG A 91 -1.47 -10.96 -6.49
CA ARG A 91 -0.06 -10.93 -6.03
C ARG A 91 0.20 -9.85 -5.01
N MET A 92 -0.37 -8.65 -5.19
CA MET A 92 -0.25 -7.57 -4.22
C MET A 92 -0.91 -7.94 -2.88
N ALA A 93 -2.06 -8.63 -2.91
CA ALA A 93 -2.71 -9.13 -1.70
C ALA A 93 -1.85 -10.20 -0.99
N MET A 94 -1.30 -11.16 -1.73
CA MET A 94 -0.39 -12.16 -1.17
C MET A 94 0.86 -11.53 -0.57
N LEU A 95 1.44 -10.54 -1.24
CA LEU A 95 2.59 -9.79 -0.73
C LEU A 95 2.24 -9.06 0.57
N THR A 96 1.11 -8.35 0.60
CA THR A 96 0.64 -7.65 1.81
C THR A 96 0.49 -8.62 2.98
N ARG A 97 -0.03 -9.83 2.73
CA ARG A 97 -0.16 -10.86 3.77
C ARG A 97 1.20 -11.36 4.27
N LEU A 98 2.17 -11.52 3.38
CA LEU A 98 3.53 -11.89 3.78
C LEU A 98 4.20 -10.79 4.60
N MET A 99 4.01 -9.52 4.22
CA MET A 99 4.50 -8.38 4.98
C MET A 99 3.91 -8.37 6.40
N LEU A 100 2.58 -8.50 6.54
CA LEU A 100 1.93 -8.53 7.86
C LEU A 100 2.39 -9.71 8.72
N ALA A 101 2.69 -10.86 8.12
CA ALA A 101 3.14 -12.05 8.83
C ALA A 101 4.63 -12.03 9.20
N SER A 102 5.40 -11.07 8.69
CA SER A 102 6.83 -10.97 8.97
C SER A 102 7.06 -10.43 10.39
N GLU A 103 7.91 -11.12 11.13
CA GLU A 103 8.38 -10.72 12.47
C GLU A 103 9.74 -9.99 12.40
N ASP A 104 10.36 -9.93 11.21
CA ASP A 104 11.66 -9.32 10.96
C ASP A 104 11.50 -8.06 10.09
N ALA A 105 11.94 -6.91 10.61
CA ALA A 105 11.88 -5.63 9.90
C ALA A 105 12.62 -5.67 8.55
N GLN A 106 13.73 -6.41 8.45
CA GLN A 106 14.50 -6.52 7.21
C GLN A 106 13.75 -7.34 6.15
N GLU A 107 13.10 -8.43 6.56
CA GLU A 107 12.23 -9.21 5.68
C GLU A 107 11.01 -8.37 5.24
N PHE A 108 10.39 -7.64 6.15
CA PHE A 108 9.28 -6.72 5.84
C PHE A 108 9.69 -5.70 4.77
N LEU A 109 10.82 -5.01 4.96
CA LEU A 109 11.34 -4.01 4.02
C LEU A 109 11.75 -4.64 2.67
N HIS A 110 12.32 -5.85 2.70
CA HIS A 110 12.62 -6.60 1.49
C HIS A 110 11.34 -6.88 0.68
N LEU A 111 10.31 -7.44 1.31
CA LEU A 111 9.02 -7.71 0.69
C LEU A 111 8.39 -6.42 0.15
N HIS A 112 8.41 -5.33 0.93
CA HIS A 112 7.91 -4.03 0.52
C HIS A 112 8.58 -3.51 -0.76
N SER A 113 9.86 -3.80 -0.98
CA SER A 113 10.61 -3.35 -2.17
C SER A 113 10.26 -4.11 -3.46
N LEU A 114 9.66 -5.31 -3.38
CA LEU A 114 9.44 -6.20 -4.53
C LEU A 114 8.59 -5.59 -5.66
N PRO A 115 7.49 -4.84 -5.40
CA PRO A 115 6.69 -4.22 -6.46
C PRO A 115 7.47 -3.23 -7.33
N GLN A 116 8.46 -2.54 -6.75
CA GLN A 116 9.33 -1.62 -7.47
C GLN A 116 10.43 -2.36 -8.23
N GLN A 117 11.00 -3.42 -7.65
CA GLN A 117 12.04 -4.24 -8.27
C GLN A 117 11.51 -5.10 -9.43
N MET A 118 10.24 -5.51 -9.35
CA MET A 118 9.61 -6.43 -10.31
C MET A 118 8.31 -5.86 -10.91
N PRO A 119 8.34 -4.70 -11.59
CA PRO A 119 7.14 -4.02 -12.05
C PRO A 119 6.31 -4.84 -13.05
N SER A 120 6.96 -5.72 -13.83
CA SER A 120 6.28 -6.62 -14.78
C SER A 120 5.42 -7.68 -14.09
N VAL A 121 5.68 -8.01 -12.82
CA VAL A 121 4.92 -8.98 -12.03
C VAL A 121 3.74 -8.32 -11.31
N PHE A 122 3.94 -7.09 -10.85
CA PHE A 122 3.00 -6.35 -10.01
C PHE A 122 2.17 -5.30 -10.76
N ARG A 123 2.33 -5.13 -12.08
CA ARG A 123 1.53 -4.21 -12.91
C ARG A 123 0.85 -4.92 -14.06
N CYS A 124 -0.29 -4.39 -14.50
CA CYS A 124 -0.92 -4.78 -15.76
C CYS A 124 -0.20 -4.15 -16.93
N ALA A 125 0.13 -4.97 -17.94
CA ALA A 125 0.59 -4.50 -19.23
C ALA A 125 -0.60 -4.10 -20.13
N GLY A 126 -0.38 -3.16 -21.05
CA GLY A 126 -1.38 -2.72 -22.03
C GLY A 126 -1.94 -1.32 -21.74
N ASP A 127 -2.52 -0.72 -22.78
CA ASP A 127 -3.05 0.66 -22.77
C ASP A 127 -4.59 0.68 -22.86
N HIS A 128 -5.24 -0.32 -22.27
CA HIS A 128 -6.70 -0.41 -22.25
C HIS A 128 -7.28 0.03 -20.89
N PRO A 129 -8.55 0.51 -20.83
CA PRO A 129 -9.13 1.07 -19.62
C PRO A 129 -9.07 0.15 -18.39
N ILE A 130 -9.18 -1.16 -18.59
CA ILE A 130 -9.10 -2.15 -17.50
C ILE A 130 -7.69 -2.18 -16.90
N ALA A 131 -6.63 -2.23 -17.71
CA ALA A 131 -5.26 -2.22 -17.21
C ALA A 131 -4.95 -0.91 -16.49
N ALA A 132 -5.40 0.23 -17.04
CA ALA A 132 -5.26 1.53 -16.40
C ALA A 132 -5.95 1.57 -15.02
N ARG A 133 -7.21 1.12 -14.93
CA ARG A 133 -7.95 1.07 -13.66
C ARG A 133 -7.29 0.14 -12.64
N THR A 134 -6.85 -1.03 -13.06
CA THR A 134 -6.15 -1.96 -12.17
C THR A 134 -4.84 -1.38 -11.66
N ASN A 135 -4.05 -0.75 -12.54
CA ASN A 135 -2.80 -0.10 -12.15
C ASN A 135 -3.01 1.06 -11.16
N LEU A 136 -4.13 1.79 -11.26
CA LEU A 136 -4.52 2.78 -10.25
C LEU A 136 -4.82 2.14 -8.88
N LEU A 137 -5.52 1.00 -8.85
CA LEU A 137 -5.76 0.28 -7.58
C LEU A 137 -4.44 -0.21 -6.96
N LEU A 138 -3.53 -0.70 -7.79
CA LEU A 138 -2.21 -1.17 -7.36
C LEU A 138 -1.35 -0.04 -6.82
N SER A 139 -1.33 1.13 -7.47
CA SER A 139 -0.60 2.30 -6.95
C SER A 139 -1.19 2.80 -5.64
N GLU A 140 -2.51 2.76 -5.50
CA GLU A 140 -3.21 3.20 -4.29
C GLU A 140 -2.92 2.25 -3.11
N ALA A 141 -2.86 0.94 -3.36
CA ALA A 141 -2.41 -0.03 -2.38
C ALA A 141 -0.93 0.17 -2.02
N PHE A 142 -0.06 0.34 -3.02
CA PHE A 142 1.37 0.51 -2.79
C PHE A 142 1.67 1.77 -1.96
N SER A 143 0.99 2.89 -2.24
CA SER A 143 1.08 4.13 -1.43
C SER A 143 0.69 3.92 0.04
N ARG A 144 -0.28 3.05 0.32
CA ARG A 144 -0.62 2.67 1.70
C ARG A 144 0.47 1.80 2.34
N LEU A 145 1.06 0.88 1.58
CA LEU A 145 2.17 0.08 2.07
C LEU A 145 3.40 0.94 2.36
N ASP A 146 3.68 1.96 1.54
CA ASP A 146 4.70 2.97 1.83
C ASP A 146 4.40 3.68 3.17
N ALA A 147 3.14 4.04 3.42
CA ALA A 147 2.72 4.66 4.68
C ALA A 147 2.87 3.70 5.88
N LEU A 148 2.55 2.41 5.72
CA LEU A 148 2.76 1.39 6.74
C LEU A 148 4.26 1.21 7.05
N ALA A 149 5.09 1.09 6.01
CA ALA A 149 6.54 0.93 6.12
C ALA A 149 7.24 2.16 6.74
N SER A 150 6.57 3.32 6.77
CA SER A 150 7.09 4.53 7.41
C SER A 150 6.82 4.60 8.92
N LEU A 151 6.05 3.66 9.49
CA LEU A 151 5.78 3.67 10.93
C LEU A 151 7.02 3.21 11.72
N PRO A 152 7.23 3.75 12.94
CA PRO A 152 8.44 3.49 13.73
C PRO A 152 8.70 2.01 14.02
N ASP A 153 7.65 1.22 14.22
CA ASP A 153 7.77 -0.20 14.57
C ASP A 153 8.35 -1.06 13.43
N TYR A 154 8.32 -0.57 12.19
CA TYR A 154 8.91 -1.23 11.03
C TYR A 154 10.28 -0.63 10.63
N LEU A 155 10.73 0.40 11.36
CA LEU A 155 12.04 1.02 11.18
C LEU A 155 12.96 0.51 12.29
N ASP A 156 14.00 -0.22 11.91
CA ASP A 156 14.99 -0.74 12.86
C ASP A 156 15.69 0.45 13.58
N PRO A 157 15.64 0.57 14.92
CA PRO A 157 16.27 1.67 15.65
C PRO A 157 17.78 1.77 15.45
N ILE A 158 18.41 0.69 14.98
CA ILE A 158 19.86 0.56 14.86
C ILE A 158 20.41 1.29 13.62
N GLU A 159 19.59 1.68 12.64
CA GLU A 159 20.05 2.42 11.46
C GLU A 159 20.06 3.96 11.61
N VAL A 160 19.61 4.50 12.76
CA VAL A 160 19.60 5.97 12.99
C VAL A 160 20.90 6.50 13.60
N GLU A 161 21.83 5.63 14.03
CA GLU A 161 23.21 6.01 14.39
C GLU A 161 24.19 5.85 13.22
N ALA A 162 23.89 6.44 12.06
CA ALA A 162 24.90 6.65 11.03
C ALA A 162 25.87 7.77 11.47
N GLU A 163 26.94 7.36 12.16
CA GLU A 163 28.22 8.06 12.40
C GLU A 163 28.19 9.60 12.33
N ALA A 164 28.08 10.25 13.49
CA ALA A 164 28.80 11.52 13.64
C ALA A 164 30.30 11.18 13.66
N PRO A 165 31.14 11.77 12.77
CA PRO A 165 32.57 11.53 12.83
C PRO A 165 33.08 12.10 14.16
N VAL A 166 33.54 11.22 15.03
CA VAL A 166 34.31 11.60 16.21
C VAL A 166 35.57 12.27 15.70
N ALA A 167 35.58 13.61 15.72
CA ALA A 167 36.77 14.38 15.46
C ALA A 167 37.79 14.03 16.54
N ASP A 168 38.75 13.19 16.16
CA ASP A 168 39.91 12.83 16.96
C ASP A 168 40.76 14.11 17.13
N SER A 169 40.50 14.85 18.20
CA SER A 169 41.30 16.01 18.59
C SER A 169 42.16 15.66 19.80
N LEU A 170 43.11 14.75 19.58
CA LEU A 170 44.34 14.70 20.34
C LEU A 170 45.18 15.94 20.02
N ALA A 171 45.02 17.00 20.81
CA ALA A 171 45.93 18.14 20.81
C ALA A 171 46.54 18.33 22.21
N PHE A 172 47.70 17.69 22.38
CA PHE A 172 48.87 18.11 23.15
C PHE A 172 48.68 19.27 24.15
N ALA A 173 48.84 18.97 25.45
CA ALA A 173 49.26 19.95 26.43
C ALA A 173 50.75 20.28 26.25
N PRO A 174 51.18 21.55 26.23
CA PRO A 174 52.54 21.90 26.58
C PRO A 174 52.60 22.25 28.07
N ALA A 175 53.56 21.63 28.74
CA ALA A 175 53.97 21.98 30.09
C ALA A 175 54.48 23.43 30.15
N LEU A 176 54.13 24.14 31.22
CA LEU A 176 54.99 25.05 31.99
C LEU A 176 54.36 25.29 33.37
#